data_AF-D3ACM2-F1
#
_entry.id   AF-D3ACM2-F1
#
_cell.length_a   1.000
_cell.length_b   1.000
_cell.length_c   1.000
_cell.angle_alpha   90.00
_cell.angle_beta   90.00
_cell.angle_gamma   90.00
#
_symmetry.space_group_name_H-M   'P 1'
#
loop_
_entity.id
_entity.type
_entity.pdbx_description
1 polymer ?
#
loop_
_entity_poly.entity_id
_entity_poly.type
_entity_poly.pdbx_seq_one_letter_code
_entity_poly.pdbx_strand_id
1 'polypeptide(L)'
;MAEKTFRNKIYWFTFLFSVLVIWVHSYNAVLFLGNTKSAASLVRLERFFGDRIAQIAVPGFFMISSYLFFRGYRPEILMRKWNSRIRSVLVPYIVWNSLYYFGYVIGSRLPYISDVIGKGKIPFGLPETVDAILNYTYNYVFWYLYQLILLILLAPLIYLAVKRVWPGIAFLAVLLAGVYLGIDLPLLNLDALFYYSFAAFA
;
A
#
# COMPACT_ATOMS: atom_id res chain seq x y z
N MET A 1 8.53 -20.18 18.79
CA MET A 1 8.21 -18.88 19.43
C MET A 1 6.80 -18.96 19.99
N ALA A 2 6.55 -18.46 21.21
CA ALA A 2 5.19 -18.40 21.75
C ALA A 2 4.31 -17.47 20.90
N GLU A 3 3.05 -17.84 20.65
CA GLU A 3 2.13 -17.09 19.78
C GLU A 3 1.94 -15.63 20.25
N LYS A 4 1.94 -15.41 21.57
CA LYS A 4 1.87 -14.06 22.17
C LYS A 4 3.07 -13.20 21.75
N THR A 5 4.28 -13.74 21.82
CA THR A 5 5.51 -13.04 21.43
C THR A 5 5.53 -12.74 19.94
N PHE A 6 5.07 -13.69 19.11
CA PHE A 6 4.96 -13.49 17.66
C PHE A 6 3.99 -12.35 17.33
N ARG A 7 2.76 -12.39 17.87
CA ARG A 7 1.76 -11.33 17.66
C ARG A 7 2.25 -9.97 18.12
N ASN A 8 2.93 -9.91 19.26
CA ASN A 8 3.50 -8.66 19.76
C ASN A 8 4.52 -8.06 18.79
N LYS A 9 5.40 -8.88 18.19
CA LYS A 9 6.33 -8.42 17.16
C LYS A 9 5.61 -7.86 15.94
N ILE A 10 4.58 -8.55 15.46
CA ILE A 10 3.77 -8.07 14.33
C ILE A 10 3.13 -6.73 14.65
N TYR A 11 2.59 -6.54 15.85
CA TYR A 11 2.01 -5.26 16.25
C TYR A 11 3.03 -4.13 16.25
N TRP A 12 4.22 -4.35 16.81
CA TRP A 12 5.28 -3.35 16.82
C TRP A 12 5.77 -2.98 15.41
N PHE A 13 5.96 -3.97 14.53
CA PHE A 13 6.34 -3.69 13.15
C PHE A 13 5.25 -2.93 12.38
N THR A 14 3.99 -3.37 12.53
CA THR A 14 2.85 -2.70 11.88
C THR A 14 2.72 -1.27 12.38
N PHE A 15 2.87 -1.05 13.69
CA PHE A 15 2.86 0.29 14.28
C PHE A 15 3.97 1.18 13.72
N LEU A 16 5.21 0.67 13.67
CA LEU A 16 6.34 1.39 13.10
C LEU A 16 6.08 1.77 11.64
N PHE A 17 5.64 0.82 10.81
CA PHE A 17 5.34 1.08 9.40
C PHE A 17 4.20 2.09 9.22
N SER A 18 3.17 2.05 10.06
CA SER A 18 2.11 3.06 10.04
C SER A 18 2.65 4.47 10.32
N VAL A 19 3.54 4.62 11.30
CA VAL A 19 4.20 5.91 11.60
C VAL A 19 5.03 6.38 10.41
N LEU A 20 5.80 5.48 9.79
CA LEU A 20 6.60 5.80 8.62
C LEU A 20 5.74 6.23 7.41
N VAL A 21 4.62 5.55 7.14
CA VAL A 21 3.69 5.96 6.06
C VAL A 21 3.14 7.36 6.31
N ILE A 22 2.74 7.66 7.55
CA ILE A 22 2.27 9.00 7.90
C ILE A 22 3.38 10.03 7.64
N TRP A 23 4.62 9.71 7.99
CA TRP A 23 5.77 10.58 7.76
C TRP A 23 6.02 10.88 6.27
N VAL A 24 5.95 9.88 5.37
CA VAL A 24 6.11 10.08 3.92
C VAL A 24 5.05 11.03 3.36
N HIS A 25 3.86 11.07 3.96
CA HIS A 25 2.77 11.92 3.49
C HIS A 25 2.64 13.22 4.27
N SER A 26 3.46 13.45 5.30
CA SER A 26 3.43 14.66 6.11
C SER A 26 4.47 15.70 5.69
N TYR A 27 5.06 15.60 4.48
CA TYR A 27 5.98 16.60 3.94
C TYR A 27 5.34 17.99 3.89
N ASN A 28 5.65 18.84 4.87
CA ASN A 28 5.04 20.15 4.98
C ASN A 28 6.04 21.25 5.39
N ALA A 29 7.34 20.96 5.56
CA ALA A 29 8.29 21.98 6.02
C ALA A 29 8.37 23.20 5.07
N VAL A 30 8.25 22.99 3.75
CA VAL A 30 8.21 24.09 2.77
C VAL A 30 6.91 24.90 2.87
N LEU A 31 5.80 24.24 3.19
CA LEU A 31 4.47 24.85 3.28
C LEU A 31 4.32 25.71 4.54
N PHE A 32 4.98 25.33 5.65
CA PHE A 32 4.91 26.06 6.93
C PHE A 32 6.05 27.06 7.19
N LEU A 33 7.27 26.83 6.67
CA LEU A 33 8.45 27.64 7.04
C LEU A 33 8.95 28.57 5.92
N GLY A 34 8.33 28.51 4.74
CA GLY A 34 8.77 29.23 3.55
C GLY A 34 10.20 28.87 3.14
N ASN A 35 10.75 29.59 2.15
CA ASN A 35 12.09 29.30 1.60
C ASN A 35 13.20 29.97 2.43
N THR A 36 13.23 29.72 3.74
CA THR A 36 14.20 30.32 4.68
C THR A 36 15.42 29.41 4.91
N LYS A 37 16.56 29.99 5.30
CA LYS A 37 17.79 29.21 5.59
C LYS A 37 17.62 28.24 6.77
N SER A 38 16.76 28.56 7.74
CA SER A 38 16.37 27.66 8.83
C SER A 38 15.45 26.52 8.35
N ALA A 39 14.55 26.79 7.41
CA ALA A 39 13.74 25.77 6.74
C ALA A 39 14.61 24.77 5.96
N ALA A 40 15.73 25.20 5.36
CA ALA A 40 16.57 24.31 4.56
C ALA A 40 17.14 23.12 5.34
N SER A 41 17.48 23.29 6.62
CA SER A 41 17.97 22.19 7.46
C SER A 41 16.86 21.24 7.89
N LEU A 42 15.67 21.78 8.20
CA LEU A 42 14.47 20.97 8.50
C LEU A 42 13.98 20.21 7.27
N VAL A 43 13.94 20.83 6.10
CA VAL A 43 13.59 20.20 4.81
C VAL A 43 14.58 19.08 4.47
N ARG A 44 15.88 19.27 4.72
CA ARG A 44 16.88 18.19 4.53
C ARG A 44 16.63 17.01 5.45
N LEU A 45 16.32 17.26 6.73
CA LEU A 45 16.02 16.19 7.69
C LEU A 45 14.72 15.47 7.32
N GLU A 46 13.67 16.22 7.00
CA GLU A 46 12.38 15.70 6.56
C GLU A 46 12.52 14.78 5.34
N ARG A 47 13.23 15.24 4.30
CA ARG A 47 13.54 14.45 3.09
C ARG A 47 14.44 13.26 3.37
N PHE A 48 15.45 13.38 4.24
CA PHE A 48 16.31 12.26 4.58
C PHE A 48 15.53 11.10 5.20
N PHE A 49 14.69 11.39 6.18
CA PHE A 49 13.88 10.37 6.84
C PHE A 49 12.77 9.84 5.94
N GLY A 50 12.07 10.71 5.21
CA GLY A 50 10.96 10.29 4.36
C GLY A 50 11.39 9.56 3.07
N ASP A 51 12.43 10.03 2.38
CA ASP A 51 12.84 9.46 1.08
C ASP A 51 13.68 8.19 1.23
N ARG A 52 14.31 7.96 2.40
CA ARG A 52 15.18 6.79 2.60
C ARG A 52 14.64 5.79 3.61
N ILE A 53 14.15 6.26 4.75
CA ILE A 53 13.77 5.38 5.86
C ILE A 53 12.30 5.02 5.74
N ALA A 54 11.44 5.99 5.47
CA ALA A 54 10.02 5.76 5.51
C ALA A 54 9.48 4.98 4.29
N GLN A 55 10.25 4.95 3.19
CA GLN A 55 9.97 4.11 2.02
C GLN A 55 9.97 2.60 2.33
N ILE A 56 10.62 2.15 3.41
CA ILE A 56 10.62 0.72 3.77
C ILE A 56 9.25 0.23 4.25
N ALA A 57 8.34 1.14 4.61
CA ALA A 57 7.08 0.80 5.22
C ALA A 57 6.18 -0.01 4.28
N VAL A 58 6.11 0.38 3.01
CA VAL A 58 5.26 -0.27 2.02
C VAL A 58 5.73 -1.71 1.71
N PRO A 59 7.01 -1.96 1.37
CA PRO A 59 7.57 -3.31 1.30
C PRO A 59 7.32 -4.13 2.58
N GLY A 60 7.51 -3.50 3.75
CA GLY A 60 7.28 -4.12 5.05
C GLY A 60 5.85 -4.61 5.24
N PHE A 61 4.85 -3.80 4.86
CA PHE A 61 3.44 -4.19 4.89
C PHE A 61 3.14 -5.36 3.95
N PHE A 62 3.70 -5.36 2.73
CA PHE A 62 3.54 -6.48 1.80
C PHE A 62 4.12 -7.77 2.38
N MET A 63 5.32 -7.71 2.95
CA MET A 63 5.98 -8.87 3.55
C MET A 63 5.22 -9.42 4.76
N ILE A 64 4.76 -8.56 5.68
CA ILE A 64 3.95 -8.99 6.84
C ILE A 64 2.64 -9.63 6.37
N SER A 65 1.94 -8.99 5.44
CA SER A 65 0.67 -9.51 4.92
C SER A 65 0.84 -10.85 4.22
N SER A 66 1.88 -10.99 3.40
CA SER A 66 2.27 -12.24 2.75
C SER A 66 2.56 -13.34 3.75
N TYR A 67 3.46 -13.08 4.71
CA TYR A 67 3.81 -14.06 5.73
C TYR A 67 2.58 -14.53 6.52
N LEU A 68 1.70 -13.60 6.94
CA LEU A 68 0.46 -13.94 7.63
C LEU A 68 -0.53 -14.70 6.74
N PHE A 69 -0.52 -14.45 5.44
CA PHE A 69 -1.33 -15.18 4.47
C PHE A 69 -0.80 -16.60 4.25
N PHE A 70 0.51 -16.78 4.04
CA PHE A 70 1.09 -18.10 3.74
C PHE A 70 1.39 -18.95 4.97
N ARG A 71 1.43 -18.37 6.18
CA ARG A 71 1.57 -19.12 7.44
C ARG A 71 0.44 -20.15 7.56
N GLY A 72 0.84 -21.43 7.55
CA GLY A 72 -0.07 -22.58 7.59
C GLY A 72 -1.03 -22.66 6.40
N TYR A 73 -0.68 -22.06 5.26
CA TYR A 73 -1.52 -22.10 4.06
C TYR A 73 -1.61 -23.50 3.48
N ARG A 74 -2.84 -23.85 3.10
CA ARG A 74 -3.15 -25.02 2.28
C ARG A 74 -4.28 -24.65 1.31
N PRO A 75 -4.35 -25.25 0.12
CA PRO A 75 -5.38 -24.93 -0.87
C PRO A 75 -6.81 -25.04 -0.30
N GLU A 76 -7.06 -25.97 0.62
CA GLU A 76 -8.39 -26.22 1.18
C GLU A 76 -8.90 -25.07 2.07
N ILE A 77 -7.99 -24.23 2.59
CA ILE A 77 -8.33 -23.09 3.45
C ILE A 77 -8.26 -21.75 2.73
N LEU A 78 -8.06 -21.76 1.39
CA LEU A 78 -7.94 -20.54 0.57
C LEU A 78 -9.15 -19.62 0.76
N MET A 79 -10.37 -20.15 0.62
CA MET A 79 -11.60 -19.37 0.77
C MET A 79 -11.72 -18.75 2.17
N ARG A 80 -11.34 -19.49 3.22
CA ARG A 80 -11.31 -18.96 4.58
C ARG A 80 -10.33 -17.79 4.72
N LYS A 81 -9.15 -17.89 4.10
CA LYS A 81 -8.16 -16.79 4.13
C LYS A 81 -8.65 -15.59 3.33
N TRP A 82 -9.14 -15.76 2.10
CA TRP A 82 -9.74 -14.66 1.32
C TRP A 82 -10.88 -13.97 2.07
N ASN A 83 -11.80 -14.72 2.67
CA ASN A 83 -12.88 -14.16 3.48
C ASN A 83 -12.37 -13.31 4.65
N SER A 84 -11.29 -13.73 5.31
CA SER A 84 -10.68 -12.92 6.38
C SER A 84 -10.09 -11.61 5.86
N ARG A 85 -9.61 -11.58 4.61
CA ARG A 85 -8.99 -10.40 3.98
C ARG A 85 -10.00 -9.44 3.38
N ILE A 86 -11.22 -9.90 3.09
CA ILE A 86 -12.32 -9.00 2.71
C ILE A 86 -12.53 -7.94 3.80
N ARG A 87 -12.66 -8.37 5.07
CA ARG A 87 -12.91 -7.43 6.17
C ARG A 87 -11.69 -6.59 6.57
N SER A 88 -10.48 -7.11 6.37
CA SER A 88 -9.26 -6.41 6.80
C SER A 88 -8.59 -5.56 5.73
N VAL A 89 -8.89 -5.79 4.44
CA VAL A 89 -8.23 -5.10 3.31
C VAL A 89 -9.27 -4.50 2.36
N LEU A 90 -10.14 -5.33 1.77
CA LEU A 90 -11.06 -4.88 0.72
C LEU A 90 -12.11 -3.88 1.23
N VAL A 91 -12.75 -4.17 2.36
CA VAL A 91 -13.76 -3.29 2.97
C VAL A 91 -13.14 -1.94 3.35
N PRO A 92 -12.01 -1.87 4.10
CA PRO A 92 -11.34 -0.61 4.35
C PRO A 92 -10.97 0.16 3.08
N TYR A 93 -10.46 -0.53 2.05
CA TYR A 93 -10.13 0.09 0.78
C TYR A 93 -11.35 0.76 0.13
N ILE A 94 -12.47 0.05 0.00
CA ILE A 94 -13.70 0.59 -0.60
C ILE A 94 -14.25 1.74 0.24
N VAL A 95 -14.35 1.56 1.56
CA VAL A 95 -14.92 2.56 2.47
C VAL A 95 -14.12 3.85 2.41
N TRP A 96 -12.79 3.79 2.54
CA TRP A 96 -11.97 4.99 2.55
C TRP A 96 -11.91 5.69 1.20
N ASN A 97 -11.81 4.96 0.07
CA ASN A 97 -11.88 5.60 -1.24
C ASN A 97 -13.25 6.27 -1.47
N SER A 98 -14.34 5.64 -1.02
CA SER A 98 -15.67 6.23 -1.08
C SER A 98 -15.75 7.51 -0.24
N LEU A 99 -15.34 7.45 1.04
CA LEU A 99 -15.36 8.61 1.93
C LEU A 99 -14.53 9.76 1.38
N TYR A 100 -13.35 9.46 0.84
CA TYR A 100 -12.47 10.46 0.26
C TYR A 100 -13.10 11.11 -0.97
N TYR A 101 -13.57 10.30 -1.92
CA TYR A 101 -14.26 10.79 -3.12
C TYR A 101 -15.49 11.63 -2.79
N PHE A 102 -16.38 11.15 -1.92
CA PHE A 102 -17.56 11.91 -1.52
C PHE A 102 -17.20 13.19 -0.77
N GLY A 103 -16.14 13.19 0.03
CA GLY A 103 -15.58 14.40 0.63
C GLY A 103 -15.20 15.45 -0.42
N TYR A 104 -14.54 15.04 -1.51
CA TYR A 104 -14.20 15.91 -2.64
C TYR A 104 -15.45 16.38 -3.43
N VAL A 105 -16.41 15.50 -3.66
CA VAL A 105 -17.69 15.83 -4.33
C VAL A 105 -18.46 16.88 -3.53
N ILE A 106 -18.59 16.70 -2.22
CA ILE A 106 -19.30 17.62 -1.33
C ILE A 106 -18.53 18.93 -1.21
N GLY A 107 -17.23 18.86 -0.90
CA GLY A 107 -16.40 20.05 -0.70
C GLY A 107 -16.32 20.95 -1.94
N SER A 108 -16.25 20.35 -3.13
CA SER A 108 -16.26 21.12 -4.39
C SER A 108 -17.57 21.82 -4.72
N ARG A 109 -18.65 21.54 -3.97
CA ARG A 109 -19.98 22.17 -4.13
C ARG A 109 -20.29 23.19 -3.04
N LEU A 110 -19.49 23.25 -1.99
CA LEU A 110 -19.67 24.21 -0.90
C LEU A 110 -18.94 25.53 -1.23
N PRO A 111 -19.60 26.69 -1.05
CA PRO A 111 -18.94 27.99 -1.12
C PRO A 111 -17.75 28.04 -0.13
N TYR A 112 -16.67 28.74 -0.48
CA TYR A 112 -15.41 28.86 0.27
C TYR A 112 -14.56 27.59 0.37
N ILE A 113 -15.16 26.39 0.47
CA ILE A 113 -14.40 25.12 0.50
C ILE A 113 -13.88 24.75 -0.89
N SER A 114 -14.67 25.03 -1.93
CA SER A 114 -14.28 24.81 -3.32
C SER A 114 -13.00 25.56 -3.70
N ASP A 115 -12.84 26.80 -3.23
CA ASP A 115 -11.65 27.62 -3.45
C ASP A 115 -10.41 27.04 -2.74
N VAL A 116 -10.59 26.47 -1.54
CA VAL A 116 -9.52 25.82 -0.77
C VAL A 116 -9.08 24.51 -1.41
N ILE A 117 -10.01 23.74 -1.98
CA ILE A 117 -9.71 22.46 -2.62
C ILE A 117 -8.92 22.66 -3.91
N GLY A 118 -9.15 23.74 -4.66
CA GLY A 118 -8.38 24.10 -5.85
C GLY A 118 -8.49 23.11 -7.03
N LYS A 119 -9.37 22.11 -6.95
CA LYS A 119 -9.59 21.09 -8.01
C LYS A 119 -10.84 21.36 -8.86
N GLY A 120 -11.51 22.49 -8.66
CA GLY A 120 -12.77 22.80 -9.34
C GLY A 120 -13.92 21.87 -8.94
N LYS A 121 -14.98 21.85 -9.75
CA LYS A 121 -16.18 21.04 -9.50
C LYS A 121 -15.90 19.58 -9.84
N ILE A 122 -15.92 18.72 -8.82
CA ILE A 122 -15.69 17.28 -8.99
C ILE A 122 -16.92 16.64 -9.63
N PRO A 123 -16.76 15.89 -10.75
CA PRO A 123 -17.86 15.25 -11.43
C PRO A 123 -18.52 14.21 -10.51
N PHE A 124 -19.84 14.06 -10.65
CA PHE A 124 -20.61 13.11 -9.87
C PHE A 124 -21.52 12.31 -10.79
N GLY A 125 -21.25 11.02 -10.86
CA GLY A 125 -22.03 10.03 -11.59
C GLY A 125 -21.58 8.63 -11.21
N LEU A 126 -22.33 7.63 -11.68
CA LEU A 126 -21.99 6.22 -11.43
C LEU A 126 -20.60 5.85 -11.98
N PRO A 127 -20.23 6.20 -13.23
CA PRO A 127 -18.92 5.87 -13.77
C PRO A 127 -17.76 6.48 -12.97
N GLU A 128 -17.89 7.74 -12.57
CA GLU A 128 -16.87 8.47 -11.80
C GLU A 128 -16.75 7.92 -10.38
N THR A 129 -17.87 7.49 -9.79
CA THR A 129 -17.86 6.86 -8.47
C THR A 129 -17.16 5.51 -8.52
N VAL A 130 -17.45 4.70 -9.54
CA VAL A 130 -16.80 3.39 -9.72
C VAL A 130 -15.30 3.58 -9.97
N ASP A 131 -14.93 4.50 -10.85
CA ASP A 131 -13.53 4.82 -11.13
C ASP A 131 -12.81 5.31 -9.87
N ALA A 132 -13.38 6.28 -9.15
CA ALA A 132 -12.80 6.83 -7.94
C ALA A 132 -12.55 5.78 -6.85
N ILE A 133 -13.44 4.80 -6.72
CA ILE A 133 -13.34 3.74 -5.72
C ILE A 133 -12.37 2.64 -6.15
N LEU A 134 -12.50 2.15 -7.40
CA LEU A 134 -11.71 1.01 -7.87
C LEU A 134 -10.28 1.39 -8.22
N ASN A 135 -10.08 2.57 -8.82
CA ASN A 135 -8.78 3.06 -9.29
C ASN A 135 -8.18 4.13 -8.38
N TYR A 136 -8.72 4.29 -7.15
CA TYR A 136 -8.18 5.18 -6.12
C TYR A 136 -7.90 6.61 -6.61
N THR A 137 -8.66 7.09 -7.62
CA THR A 137 -8.39 8.29 -8.42
C THR A 137 -8.22 9.56 -7.57
N TYR A 138 -8.90 9.62 -6.42
CA TYR A 138 -8.78 10.74 -5.50
C TYR A 138 -7.84 10.45 -4.33
N ASN A 139 -7.72 9.19 -3.88
CA ASN A 139 -6.92 8.80 -2.72
C ASN A 139 -5.69 7.97 -3.13
N TYR A 140 -4.71 8.64 -3.73
CA TYR A 140 -3.49 7.99 -4.24
C TYR A 140 -2.73 7.18 -3.19
N VAL A 141 -2.78 7.57 -1.91
CA VAL A 141 -2.09 6.86 -0.81
C VAL A 141 -2.49 5.39 -0.73
N PHE A 142 -3.69 5.02 -1.21
CA PHE A 142 -4.23 3.68 -1.11
C PHE A 142 -3.79 2.74 -2.25
N TRP A 143 -2.91 3.20 -3.14
CA TRP A 143 -2.32 2.37 -4.19
C TRP A 143 -1.72 1.06 -3.65
N TYR A 144 -1.08 1.08 -2.47
CA TYR A 144 -0.47 -0.11 -1.91
C TYR A 144 -1.52 -1.12 -1.42
N LEU A 145 -2.68 -0.67 -0.93
CA LEU A 145 -3.80 -1.54 -0.56
C LEU A 145 -4.42 -2.17 -1.81
N TYR A 146 -4.53 -1.41 -2.90
CA TYR A 146 -4.92 -1.94 -4.20
C TYR A 146 -3.98 -3.06 -4.66
N GLN A 147 -2.67 -2.81 -4.66
CA GLN A 147 -1.66 -3.83 -4.95
C GLN A 147 -1.79 -5.05 -4.03
N LEU A 148 -2.05 -4.83 -2.73
CA LEU A 148 -2.23 -5.93 -1.78
C LEU A 148 -3.47 -6.77 -2.08
N ILE A 149 -4.58 -6.16 -2.53
CA ILE A 149 -5.77 -6.89 -2.97
C ILE A 149 -5.41 -7.79 -4.16
N LEU A 150 -4.73 -7.27 -5.17
CA LEU A 150 -4.28 -8.05 -6.33
C LEU A 150 -3.37 -9.21 -5.91
N LEU A 151 -2.41 -8.96 -5.01
CA LEU A 151 -1.49 -9.98 -4.51
C LEU A 151 -2.20 -11.07 -3.70
N ILE A 152 -3.22 -10.72 -2.92
CA ILE A 152 -4.05 -11.70 -2.19
C ILE A 152 -4.85 -12.57 -3.17
N LEU A 153 -5.36 -11.99 -4.27
CA LEU A 153 -6.04 -12.74 -5.33
C LEU A 153 -5.08 -13.64 -6.09
N LEU A 154 -3.85 -13.19 -6.33
CA LEU A 154 -2.78 -13.95 -6.97
C LEU A 154 -2.09 -14.96 -6.04
N ALA A 155 -2.36 -14.92 -4.74
CA ALA A 155 -1.73 -15.77 -3.74
C ALA A 155 -1.69 -17.28 -4.07
N PRO A 156 -2.74 -17.93 -4.62
CA PRO A 156 -2.64 -19.34 -5.04
C PRO A 156 -1.61 -19.57 -6.15
N LEU A 157 -1.46 -18.64 -7.10
CA LEU A 157 -0.45 -18.74 -8.16
C LEU A 157 0.96 -18.49 -7.61
N ILE A 158 1.09 -17.49 -6.74
CA ILE A 158 2.35 -17.20 -6.03
C ILE A 158 2.78 -18.43 -5.23
N TYR A 159 1.85 -19.07 -4.50
CA TYR A 159 2.12 -20.32 -3.79
C TYR A 159 2.68 -21.40 -4.69
N LEU A 160 2.09 -21.63 -5.87
CA LEU A 160 2.59 -22.64 -6.81
C LEU A 160 4.01 -22.33 -7.28
N ALA A 161 4.34 -21.04 -7.49
CA ALA A 161 5.67 -20.60 -7.89
C ALA A 161 6.70 -20.80 -6.77
N VAL A 162 6.35 -20.48 -5.51
CA VAL A 162 7.31 -20.48 -4.38
C VAL A 162 7.32 -21.76 -3.56
N LYS A 163 6.38 -22.70 -3.77
CA LYS A 163 6.29 -23.95 -2.99
C LYS A 163 7.55 -24.82 -3.07
N ARG A 164 8.30 -24.74 -4.18
CA ARG A 164 9.53 -25.51 -4.40
C ARG A 164 10.72 -24.57 -4.42
N VAL A 165 11.84 -24.98 -3.82
CA VAL A 165 13.05 -24.16 -3.66
C VAL A 165 13.57 -23.62 -4.99
N TRP A 166 13.88 -24.50 -5.97
CA TRP A 166 14.46 -24.07 -7.25
C TRP A 166 13.53 -23.21 -8.10
N PRO A 167 12.27 -23.59 -8.35
CA PRO A 167 11.31 -22.71 -9.02
C PRO A 167 11.09 -21.38 -8.29
N GLY A 168 11.06 -21.40 -6.95
CA GLY A 168 10.91 -20.20 -6.14
C GLY A 168 12.09 -19.24 -6.29
N ILE A 169 13.33 -19.74 -6.23
CA ILE A 169 14.53 -18.93 -6.47
C ILE A 169 14.52 -18.35 -7.89
N ALA A 170 14.21 -19.17 -8.90
CA ALA A 170 14.14 -18.71 -10.28
C ALA A 170 13.06 -17.62 -10.46
N PHE A 171 11.88 -17.81 -9.87
CA PHE A 171 10.80 -16.84 -9.89
C PHE A 171 11.20 -15.51 -9.23
N LEU A 172 11.80 -15.57 -8.03
CA LEU A 172 12.28 -14.38 -7.33
C LEU A 172 13.40 -13.65 -8.09
N ALA A 173 14.30 -14.39 -8.73
CA ALA A 173 15.36 -13.81 -9.57
C ALA A 173 14.78 -13.10 -10.80
N VAL A 174 13.76 -13.68 -11.45
CA VAL A 174 13.06 -13.05 -12.59
C VAL A 174 12.36 -11.77 -12.14
N LEU A 175 11.65 -11.80 -11.00
CA LEU A 175 11.00 -10.60 -10.45
C LEU A 175 12.03 -9.51 -10.12
N LEU A 176 13.13 -9.87 -9.46
CA LEU A 176 14.20 -8.93 -9.11
C LEU A 176 14.84 -8.32 -10.36
N ALA A 177 15.09 -9.13 -11.39
CA ALA A 177 15.58 -8.64 -12.68
C ALA A 177 14.59 -7.68 -13.33
N GLY A 178 13.29 -7.99 -13.32
CA GLY A 178 12.26 -7.10 -13.86
C GLY A 178 12.18 -5.77 -13.12
N VAL A 179 12.28 -5.77 -11.79
CA VAL A 179 12.38 -4.55 -10.98
C VAL A 179 13.63 -3.75 -11.33
N TYR A 180 14.79 -4.41 -11.45
CA TYR A 180 16.05 -3.75 -11.81
C TYR A 180 16.01 -3.12 -13.21
N LEU A 181 15.34 -3.77 -14.16
CA LEU A 181 15.16 -3.28 -15.52
C LEU A 181 14.07 -2.20 -15.65
N GLY A 182 13.36 -1.87 -14.57
CA GLY A 182 12.28 -0.87 -14.59
C GLY A 182 11.08 -1.30 -15.42
N ILE A 183 10.77 -2.59 -15.45
CA ILE A 183 9.62 -3.11 -16.19
C ILE A 183 8.33 -2.73 -15.44
N ASP A 184 7.51 -1.90 -16.07
CA ASP A 184 6.20 -1.52 -15.55
C ASP A 184 5.11 -2.43 -16.13
N LEU A 185 4.32 -3.04 -15.24
CA LEU A 185 3.10 -3.73 -15.62
C LEU A 185 1.90 -2.80 -15.42
N PRO A 186 0.82 -2.94 -16.21
CA PRO A 186 -0.28 -1.99 -16.21
C PRO A 186 -1.09 -1.95 -14.90
N LEU A 187 -1.17 -3.07 -14.16
CA LEU A 187 -2.02 -3.19 -12.97
C LEU A 187 -1.26 -3.59 -11.71
N LEU A 188 -0.12 -4.29 -11.85
CA LEU A 188 0.55 -4.96 -10.73
C LEU A 188 2.00 -4.50 -10.64
N ASN A 189 2.39 -3.86 -9.55
CA ASN A 189 3.77 -3.41 -9.41
C ASN A 189 4.70 -4.61 -9.16
N LEU A 190 5.79 -4.69 -9.92
CA LEU A 190 6.74 -5.80 -9.82
C LEU A 190 7.47 -5.83 -8.47
N ASP A 191 7.75 -4.68 -7.88
CA ASP A 191 8.37 -4.57 -6.56
C ASP A 191 7.45 -5.12 -5.47
N ALA A 192 6.17 -4.75 -5.49
CA ALA A 192 5.15 -5.28 -4.59
C ALA A 192 5.03 -6.80 -4.72
N LEU A 193 5.00 -7.32 -5.96
CA LEU A 193 4.99 -8.75 -6.24
C LEU A 193 6.25 -9.44 -5.73
N PHE A 194 7.43 -8.82 -5.90
CA PHE A 194 8.69 -9.34 -5.39
C PHE A 194 8.67 -9.44 -3.86
N TYR A 195 8.37 -8.35 -3.14
CA TYR A 195 8.36 -8.35 -1.67
C TYR A 195 7.33 -9.34 -1.09
N TYR A 196 6.15 -9.40 -1.70
CA TYR A 196 5.12 -10.34 -1.28
C TYR A 196 5.55 -11.78 -1.53
N SER A 197 6.11 -12.09 -2.71
CA SER A 197 6.57 -13.44 -3.05
C SER A 197 7.79 -13.86 -2.23
N PHE A 198 8.71 -12.94 -1.94
CA PHE A 198 9.89 -13.20 -1.12
C PHE A 198 9.50 -13.63 0.30
N ALA A 199 8.56 -12.93 0.91
CA ALA A 199 8.04 -13.30 2.22
C ALA A 199 7.15 -14.57 2.20
N ALA A 200 6.63 -14.97 1.04
CA ALA A 200 5.90 -16.23 0.87
C ALA A 200 6.84 -17.44 0.74
N PHE A 201 8.06 -17.21 0.22
CA PHE A 201 9.10 -18.22 0.03
C PHE A 201 9.86 -18.54 1.33
N ALA A 202 9.99 -17.54 2.22
CA ALA A 202 10.71 -17.63 3.49
C ALA A 202 9.97 -18.44 4.57
#